data_AF-A0A0B1TQL3-F1
#
_entry.id   AF-A0A0B1TQL3-F1
#
_cell.length_a   1.000
_cell.length_b   1.000
_cell.length_c   1.000
_cell.angle_alpha   90.00
_cell.angle_beta   90.00
_cell.angle_gamma   90.00
#
_symmetry.space_group_name_H-M   'P 1'
#
loop_
_entity.id
_entity.type
_entity.pdbx_description
1 polymer ?
#
loop_
_entity_poly.entity_id
_entity_poly.type
_entity_poly.pdbx_seq_one_letter_code
_entity_poly.pdbx_strand_id
1 'polypeptide(L)'
;MWWLLLVAPLCYSAPRIAPPCEDDSKNVGTSPGYVVASDMLTKSINFSVDPCEDFFEFTCGNWIANHPIPKHKTSYSQFGVLSDKVQEEMRGMALFSE
;
A
#
# COMPACT_ATOMS: atom_id res chain seq x y z
N MET A 1 22.53 17.29 51.15
CA MET A 1 21.13 16.83 51.04
C MET A 1 20.98 15.83 49.90
N TRP A 2 21.09 14.53 50.19
CA TRP A 2 20.91 13.42 49.26
C TRP A 2 19.46 12.92 49.21
N TRP A 3 18.49 13.85 49.31
CA TRP A 3 17.05 13.51 49.29
C TRP A 3 16.43 13.60 47.89
N LEU A 4 17.19 14.09 46.89
CA LEU A 4 16.74 14.21 45.50
C LEU A 4 17.04 12.98 44.62
N LEU A 5 17.78 11.98 45.12
CA LEU A 5 18.09 10.76 44.37
C LEU A 5 17.11 9.59 44.64
N LEU A 6 16.17 9.74 45.58
CA LEU A 6 15.19 8.68 45.90
C LEU A 6 13.91 8.70 45.05
N VAL A 7 13.73 9.69 44.16
CA VAL A 7 12.50 9.81 43.34
C VAL A 7 12.68 9.29 41.90
N ALA A 8 13.90 8.91 41.52
CA ALA A 8 14.21 8.45 40.16
C ALA A 8 13.97 6.95 39.83
N PRO A 9 13.73 5.99 40.75
CA PRO A 9 13.62 4.59 40.34
C PRO A 9 12.20 4.13 39.97
N LEU A 10 11.16 4.96 40.11
CA LEU A 10 9.77 4.53 39.86
C LEU A 10 9.20 4.86 38.46
N CYS A 11 9.96 5.54 37.59
CA CYS A 11 9.51 5.83 36.22
C CYS A 11 10.18 4.97 35.13
N TYR A 12 11.22 4.20 35.47
CA TYR A 12 11.99 3.41 34.47
C TYR A 12 11.51 1.98 34.26
N SER A 13 10.53 1.51 35.05
CA SER A 13 9.99 0.14 34.97
C SER A 13 8.47 0.10 34.86
N ALA A 14 7.83 1.16 34.35
CA ALA A 14 6.47 1.03 33.89
C ALA A 14 6.47 0.10 32.66
N PRO A 15 5.70 -1.01 32.67
CA PRO A 15 5.43 -1.72 31.43
C PRO A 15 4.83 -0.71 30.46
N ARG A 16 5.30 -0.66 29.22
CA ARG A 16 4.50 -0.01 28.17
C ARG A 16 3.18 -0.76 28.15
N ILE A 17 2.13 -0.18 28.74
CA ILE A 17 0.75 -0.60 28.52
C ILE A 17 0.46 -0.18 27.09
N ALA A 18 0.98 -0.94 26.12
CA ALA A 18 0.33 -1.02 24.84
C ALA A 18 -1.10 -1.50 25.15
N PRO A 19 -2.13 -0.94 24.50
CA PRO A 19 -3.44 -1.60 24.51
C PRO A 19 -3.22 -3.08 24.19
N PRO A 20 -4.02 -4.01 24.77
CA PRO A 20 -3.99 -5.41 24.35
C PRO A 20 -3.92 -5.42 22.83
N CYS A 21 -2.94 -6.11 22.24
CA CYS A 21 -2.90 -6.27 20.79
C CYS A 21 -4.23 -6.91 20.42
N GLU A 22 -5.17 -6.09 19.96
CA GLU A 22 -6.42 -6.57 19.43
C GLU A 22 -6.03 -7.41 18.22
N ASP A 23 -6.60 -8.60 18.11
CA ASP A 23 -6.37 -9.45 16.96
C ASP A 23 -6.95 -8.73 15.72
N ASP A 24 -6.10 -7.95 15.06
CA ASP A 24 -6.43 -7.14 13.89
C ASP A 24 -7.02 -8.01 12.77
N SER A 25 -6.78 -9.33 12.79
CA SER A 25 -7.35 -10.27 11.82
C SER A 25 -8.87 -10.34 11.84
N LYS A 26 -9.52 -9.99 12.98
CA LYS A 26 -10.98 -9.99 13.10
C LYS A 26 -11.67 -8.92 12.24
N ASN A 27 -10.93 -7.89 11.83
CA ASN A 27 -11.44 -6.77 11.04
C ASN A 27 -10.96 -6.76 9.58
N VAL A 28 -10.22 -7.79 9.15
CA VAL A 28 -9.72 -7.89 7.77
C VAL A 28 -10.77 -8.53 6.88
N GLY A 29 -11.14 -7.84 5.79
CA GLY A 29 -12.02 -8.41 4.77
C GLY A 29 -11.35 -9.58 4.05
N THR A 30 -12.11 -10.64 3.75
CA THR A 30 -11.59 -11.82 3.01
C THR A 30 -12.36 -12.08 1.72
N SER A 31 -13.20 -11.13 1.29
CA SER A 31 -13.90 -11.26 0.02
C SER A 31 -12.91 -11.33 -1.14
N PRO A 32 -13.25 -12.02 -2.25
CA PRO A 32 -12.37 -12.11 -3.42
C PRO A 32 -11.94 -10.72 -3.93
N GLY A 33 -12.85 -9.75 -3.93
CA GLY A 33 -12.54 -8.37 -4.32
C GLY A 33 -11.56 -7.69 -3.38
N TYR A 34 -11.64 -7.94 -2.06
CA TYR A 34 -10.69 -7.40 -1.11
C TYR A 34 -9.28 -7.95 -1.35
N VAL A 35 -9.15 -9.27 -1.55
CA VAL A 35 -7.85 -9.91 -1.79
C VAL A 35 -7.18 -9.36 -3.05
N VAL A 36 -7.96 -9.16 -4.12
CA VAL A 36 -7.44 -8.54 -5.36
C VAL A 36 -7.01 -7.09 -5.10
N ALA A 37 -7.84 -6.29 -4.45
CA ALA A 37 -7.53 -4.89 -4.19
C ALA A 37 -6.31 -4.71 -3.28
N SER A 38 -6.19 -5.53 -2.22
CA SER A 38 -5.07 -5.47 -1.29
C SER A 38 -3.75 -5.89 -1.93
N ASP A 39 -3.76 -6.92 -2.80
CA ASP A 39 -2.61 -7.32 -3.60
C ASP A 39 -2.16 -6.20 -4.56
N MET A 40 -3.11 -5.57 -5.26
CA MET A 40 -2.82 -4.44 -6.16
C MET A 40 -2.17 -3.26 -5.42
N LEU A 41 -2.67 -2.91 -4.23
CA LEU A 41 -2.09 -1.85 -3.41
C LEU A 41 -0.70 -2.21 -2.90
N THR A 42 -0.55 -3.43 -2.35
CA THR A 42 0.72 -3.89 -1.78
C THR A 42 1.85 -3.90 -2.81
N LYS A 43 1.55 -4.26 -4.07
CA LYS A 43 2.52 -4.21 -5.17
C LYS A 43 2.89 -2.79 -5.62
N SER A 44 2.03 -1.81 -5.32
CA SER A 44 2.23 -0.41 -5.74
C SER A 44 3.00 0.41 -4.71
N ILE A 45 2.83 0.10 -3.42
CA ILE A 45 3.43 0.83 -2.29
C ILE A 45 4.93 0.54 -2.18
N ASN A 46 5.72 1.60 -2.08
CA ASN A 46 7.14 1.58 -1.72
C ASN A 46 7.31 1.83 -0.22
N PHE A 47 7.37 0.76 0.57
CA PHE A 47 7.54 0.82 2.04
C PHE A 47 8.91 1.36 2.50
N SER A 48 9.83 1.66 1.59
CA SER A 48 11.14 2.26 1.93
C SER A 48 11.08 3.77 2.08
N VAL A 49 9.97 4.40 1.70
CA VAL A 49 9.78 5.85 1.72
C VAL A 49 8.88 6.26 2.87
N ASP A 50 9.21 7.35 3.55
CA ASP A 50 8.38 7.90 4.62
C ASP A 50 7.13 8.55 4.00
N PRO A 51 5.90 8.08 4.33
CA PRO A 51 4.67 8.69 3.82
C PRO A 51 4.47 10.14 4.28
N CYS A 52 5.12 10.59 5.36
CA CYS A 52 5.03 11.97 5.83
C CYS A 52 5.86 12.93 4.97
N GLU A 53 6.88 12.41 4.28
CA GLU A 53 7.79 13.20 3.46
C GLU A 53 7.37 13.19 1.98
N ASP A 54 7.09 12.01 1.42
CA ASP A 54 6.60 11.87 0.04
C ASP A 54 5.54 10.76 -0.06
N PHE A 55 4.29 11.16 0.14
CA PHE A 55 3.16 10.23 0.04
C PHE A 55 2.94 9.68 -1.36
N PHE A 56 3.36 10.42 -2.41
CA PHE A 56 3.20 9.96 -3.78
C PHE A 56 4.17 8.83 -4.08
N GLU A 57 5.46 9.00 -3.76
CA GLU A 57 6.46 7.94 -3.91
C GLU A 57 6.16 6.76 -2.98
N PHE A 58 5.72 7.00 -1.74
CA PHE A 58 5.30 5.92 -0.85
C PHE A 58 4.17 5.08 -1.46
N THR A 59 3.13 5.69 -2.02
CA THR A 59 1.98 4.93 -2.54
C THR A 59 2.18 4.36 -3.94
N CYS A 60 2.99 5.01 -4.78
CA CYS A 60 3.08 4.73 -6.22
C CYS A 60 4.48 4.33 -6.70
N GLY A 61 5.53 4.48 -5.88
CA GLY A 61 6.92 4.31 -6.30
C GLY A 61 7.21 2.94 -6.93
N ASN A 62 6.73 1.87 -6.30
CA ASN A 62 6.88 0.53 -6.85
C ASN A 62 6.01 0.32 -8.10
N TRP A 63 4.85 0.97 -8.19
CA TRP A 63 4.04 0.93 -9.41
C TRP A 63 4.79 1.54 -10.60
N ILE A 64 5.37 2.73 -10.42
CA ILE A 64 6.12 3.45 -11.46
C ILE A 64 7.33 2.63 -11.91
N ALA A 65 8.06 2.04 -10.97
CA ALA A 65 9.21 1.18 -11.29
C ALA A 65 8.84 -0.04 -12.16
N ASN A 66 7.64 -0.61 -11.94
CA ASN A 66 7.17 -1.79 -12.65
C ASN A 66 6.36 -1.50 -13.92
N HIS A 67 5.95 -0.25 -14.15
CA HIS A 67 5.09 0.14 -15.28
C HIS A 67 5.72 1.29 -16.10
N PRO A 68 6.85 1.04 -16.78
CA PRO A 68 7.47 2.06 -17.63
C PRO A 68 6.54 2.47 -18.76
N ILE A 69 6.62 3.74 -19.17
CA ILE A 69 5.78 4.28 -20.25
C ILE A 69 6.09 3.54 -21.56
N PRO A 70 5.11 2.84 -22.17
CA PRO A 70 5.32 2.18 -23.45
C PRO A 70 5.69 3.18 -24.55
N LYS A 71 6.51 2.78 -25.52
CA LYS A 71 7.04 3.66 -26.59
C LYS A 71 5.98 4.45 -27.38
N HIS A 72 4.75 3.94 -27.45
CA HIS A 72 3.65 4.54 -28.20
C HIS A 72 2.76 5.46 -27.35
N LYS A 73 3.15 5.72 -26.10
CA LYS A 73 2.43 6.58 -25.16
C LYS A 73 3.33 7.68 -24.63
N THR A 74 2.73 8.81 -24.28
CA THR A 74 3.42 9.94 -23.63
C THR A 74 3.31 9.90 -22.11
N SER A 75 2.34 9.15 -21.59
CA SER A 75 2.13 8.90 -20.16
C SER A 75 1.54 7.51 -19.94
N TYR A 76 1.72 6.97 -18.75
CA TYR A 76 1.12 5.71 -18.35
C TYR A 76 0.66 5.79 -16.90
N SER A 77 -0.57 5.32 -16.66
CA SER A 77 -1.24 5.38 -15.36
C SER A 77 -2.09 4.11 -15.17
N GLN A 78 -2.63 3.92 -13.97
CA GLN A 78 -3.59 2.85 -13.70
C GLN A 78 -4.81 2.91 -14.63
N PHE A 79 -5.26 4.12 -15.02
CA PHE A 79 -6.31 4.27 -16.04
C PHE A 79 -5.84 3.80 -17.42
N GLY A 80 -4.57 4.06 -17.76
CA GLY A 80 -3.96 3.54 -18.99
C GLY A 80 -3.98 2.02 -19.05
N VAL A 81 -3.65 1.34 -17.94
CA VAL A 81 -3.73 -0.12 -17.81
C VAL A 81 -5.17 -0.60 -18.00
N LEU A 82 -6.14 0.05 -17.35
CA LEU A 82 -7.56 -0.28 -17.48
C LEU A 82 -8.06 -0.11 -18.93
N SER A 83 -7.71 1.01 -19.58
CA SER A 83 -8.10 1.27 -20.97
C SER A 83 -7.51 0.24 -21.92
N ASP A 84 -6.24 -0.15 -21.74
CA ASP A 84 -5.60 -1.19 -22.55
C ASP A 84 -6.35 -2.51 -22.42
N LYS A 85 -6.68 -2.91 -21.19
CA LYS A 85 -7.45 -4.13 -20.92
C LYS A 85 -8.83 -4.09 -21.57
N VAL A 86 -9.59 -3.01 -21.41
CA VAL A 86 -10.92 -2.88 -22.03
C VAL A 86 -10.83 -2.95 -23.55
N GLN A 87 -9.81 -2.32 -24.14
CA GLN A 87 -9.64 -2.35 -25.59
C GLN A 87 -9.26 -3.74 -26.11
N GLU A 88 -8.47 -4.51 -25.36
CA GLU A 88 -8.15 -5.90 -25.68
C GLU A 88 -9.40 -6.79 -25.68
N GLU A 89 -10.24 -6.69 -24.66
CA GLU A 89 -11.51 -7.42 -24.59
C GLU A 89 -12.45 -7.07 -25.76
N MET A 90 -12.56 -5.78 -26.10
CA MET A 90 -13.35 -5.32 -27.24
C MET A 90 -12.83 -5.87 -28.58
N ARG A 91 -11.50 -5.92 -28.76
CA ARG A 91 -10.89 -6.53 -29.96
C ARG A 91 -11.18 -8.01 -30.03
N GLY A 92 -11.10 -8.73 -28.91
CA GLY A 92 -11.45 -10.15 -28.85
C GLY A 92 -12.87 -10.39 -29.36
N MET A 93 -13.85 -9.63 -28.87
CA MET A 93 -15.24 -9.72 -29.34
C MET A 93 -15.41 -9.42 -30.84
N ALA A 94 -14.71 -8.41 -31.36
CA ALA A 94 -14.77 -8.08 -32.78
C ALA A 94 -14.20 -9.21 -33.67
N LEU A 95 -13.15 -9.90 -33.22
CA LEU A 95 -12.54 -11.02 -33.97
C LEU A 95 -13.41 -12.28 -33.99
N PHE A 96 -14.35 -12.46 -33.05
CA PHE A 96 -15.33 -13.55 -33.11
C PHE A 96 -16.50 -13.27 -34.05
N SER A 97 -16.57 -12.08 -34.64
CA SER A 97 -17.65 -11.67 -35.56
C SER A 97 -17.29 -11.74 -37.05
N GLU A 98 -16.06 -12.15 -37.38
CA GLU A 98 -15.57 -12.40 -38.74
C GLU A 98 -15.52 -13.90 -39.08
#